data_AF-A0A9Q3JYI2-F1
#
_entry.id   AF-A0A9Q3JYI2-F1
#
_cell.length_a   1.000
_cell.length_b   1.000
_cell.length_c   1.000
_cell.angle_alpha   90.00
_cell.angle_beta   90.00
_cell.angle_gamma   90.00
#
_symmetry.space_group_name_H-M   'P 1'
#
loop_
_entity.id
_entity.type
_entity.pdbx_description
1 polymer ?
#
loop_
_entity_poly.entity_id
_entity_poly.type
_entity_poly.pdbx_seq_one_letter_code
_entity_poly.pdbx_strand_id
1 'polypeptide(L)'
;MQTSDFPPDFIGLRDAFYQYIKILWNIKKQDSVPKAPSQGILVQFYQRFSSSSNIDSALQHCTNALMLETKEDVQAFSAKKLQPVKMAHGVSKLGAAYESYIQGALVRLGFTNWSPNLSHKSDELYNVACRILEIKTFQQIAAAGAFDNCNVNLSYIIQQVF
;
A
#
# COMPACT_ATOMS: atom_id res chain seq x y z
N MET A 1 -3.85 -0.31 24.22
CA MET A 1 -4.61 -0.18 22.96
C MET A 1 -5.99 0.33 23.36
N GLN A 2 -6.29 1.62 23.14
CA GLN A 2 -7.61 2.17 23.41
C GLN A 2 -8.60 1.52 22.43
N THR A 3 -9.51 0.72 22.95
CA THR A 3 -10.60 0.08 22.19
C THR A 3 -11.89 0.91 22.23
N SER A 4 -11.87 2.09 22.85
CA SER A 4 -13.06 2.88 23.19
C SER A 4 -13.53 3.89 22.13
N ASP A 5 -12.75 4.19 21.09
CA ASP A 5 -12.96 5.41 20.29
C ASP A 5 -13.54 5.18 18.88
N PHE A 6 -13.93 3.94 18.55
CA PHE A 6 -14.47 3.61 17.22
C PHE A 6 -15.85 2.96 17.28
N PRO A 7 -16.75 3.29 16.33
CA PRO A 7 -18.00 2.56 16.13
C PRO A 7 -17.76 1.03 16.02
N PRO A 8 -18.66 0.19 16.56
CA PRO A 8 -18.48 -1.27 16.50
C PRO A 8 -18.31 -1.83 15.08
N ASP A 9 -18.93 -1.19 14.08
CA ASP A 9 -18.85 -1.58 12.68
C ASP A 9 -17.53 -1.17 11.98
N PHE A 10 -16.67 -0.40 12.65
CA PHE A 10 -15.33 -0.03 12.17
C PHE A 10 -14.29 -1.15 12.35
N ILE A 11 -14.56 -2.12 13.25
CA ILE A 11 -13.62 -3.19 13.61
C ILE A 11 -13.16 -3.98 12.37
N GLY A 12 -14.08 -4.31 11.47
CA GLY A 12 -13.77 -5.04 10.24
C GLY A 12 -12.81 -4.29 9.32
N LEU A 13 -13.02 -2.98 9.15
CA LEU A 13 -12.14 -2.12 8.37
C LEU A 13 -10.74 -2.04 8.98
N ARG A 14 -10.67 -1.81 10.29
CA ARG A 14 -9.42 -1.75 11.04
C ARG A 14 -8.61 -3.03 10.87
N ASP A 15 -9.25 -4.18 11.03
CA ASP A 15 -8.58 -5.48 10.97
C ASP A 15 -8.12 -5.80 9.53
N ALA A 16 -8.93 -5.49 8.52
CA ALA A 16 -8.55 -5.57 7.11
C ALA A 16 -7.36 -4.66 6.78
N PHE A 17 -7.35 -3.44 7.32
CA PHE A 17 -6.26 -2.49 7.10
C PHE A 17 -4.96 -2.96 7.76
N TYR A 18 -5.00 -3.47 8.99
CA TYR A 18 -3.81 -4.06 9.63
C TYR A 18 -3.28 -5.28 8.87
N GLN A 19 -4.17 -6.12 8.35
CA GLN A 19 -3.80 -7.25 7.50
C GLN A 19 -3.11 -6.76 6.22
N TYR A 20 -3.69 -5.77 5.56
CA TYR A 20 -3.13 -5.13 4.37
C TYR A 20 -1.74 -4.53 4.61
N ILE A 21 -1.55 -3.82 5.72
CA ILE A 21 -0.26 -3.23 6.08
C ILE A 21 0.83 -4.29 6.24
N LYS A 22 0.51 -5.41 6.88
CA LYS A 22 1.45 -6.54 7.01
C LYS A 22 1.83 -7.12 5.65
N ILE A 23 0.87 -7.21 4.73
CA ILE A 23 1.09 -7.68 3.35
C ILE A 23 2.02 -6.71 2.61
N LEU A 24 1.74 -5.40 2.66
CA LEU A 24 2.57 -4.38 2.02
C LEU A 24 4.02 -4.43 2.50
N TRP A 25 4.22 -4.55 3.81
CA TRP A 25 5.56 -4.65 4.40
C TRP A 25 6.26 -5.99 4.14
N ASN A 26 5.57 -6.99 3.58
CA ASN A 26 6.07 -8.37 3.43
C ASN A 26 6.59 -8.97 4.75
N ILE A 27 5.94 -8.67 5.88
CA ILE A 27 6.34 -9.19 7.19
C ILE A 27 5.95 -10.67 7.31
N LYS A 28 6.96 -11.55 7.28
CA LYS A 28 6.78 -13.02 7.30
C LYS A 28 6.74 -13.61 8.71
N LYS A 29 7.45 -12.99 9.66
CA LYS A 29 7.56 -13.44 11.06
C LYS A 29 7.11 -12.32 11.98
N GLN A 30 6.44 -12.68 13.07
CA GLN A 30 5.90 -11.74 14.05
C GLN A 30 6.95 -10.74 14.57
N ASP A 31 8.22 -11.17 14.68
CA ASP A 31 9.32 -10.34 15.19
C ASP A 31 10.13 -9.64 14.08
N SER A 32 9.64 -9.62 12.84
CA SER A 32 10.36 -8.96 11.75
C SER A 32 10.19 -7.45 11.89
N VAL A 33 11.30 -6.73 12.03
CA VAL A 33 11.31 -5.27 12.07
C VAL A 33 11.11 -4.71 10.65
N PRO A 34 10.16 -3.79 10.44
CA PRO A 34 10.05 -3.01 9.21
C PRO A 34 11.40 -2.41 8.81
N LYS A 35 11.77 -2.55 7.53
CA LYS A 35 13.01 -1.97 7.02
C LYS A 35 12.76 -0.55 6.52
N ALA A 36 13.65 0.36 6.89
CA ALA A 36 13.71 1.70 6.31
C ALA A 36 14.03 1.63 4.80
N PRO A 37 13.63 2.66 4.02
CA PRO A 37 13.98 2.74 2.61
C PRO A 37 15.50 2.90 2.46
N SER A 38 16.06 2.34 1.38
CA SER A 38 17.48 2.54 1.08
C SER A 38 17.73 3.94 0.52
N GLN A 39 18.93 4.48 0.73
CA GLN A 39 19.30 5.79 0.19
C GLN A 39 19.14 5.87 -1.34
N GLY A 40 19.42 4.78 -2.06
CA GLY A 40 19.25 4.72 -3.52
C GLY A 40 17.79 4.90 -3.95
N ILE A 41 16.84 4.29 -3.22
CA ILE A 41 15.41 4.47 -3.49
C ILE A 41 15.01 5.92 -3.22
N LEU A 42 15.48 6.51 -2.13
CA LEU A 42 15.18 7.91 -1.80
C LEU A 42 15.69 8.87 -2.88
N VAL A 43 16.94 8.70 -3.34
CA VAL A 43 17.51 9.52 -4.41
C VAL A 43 16.68 9.43 -5.69
N GLN A 44 16.33 8.21 -6.13
CA GLN A 44 15.52 8.02 -7.34
C GLN A 44 14.11 8.61 -7.19
N PHE A 45 13.50 8.43 -6.01
CA PHE A 45 12.19 9.00 -5.73
C PHE A 45 12.21 10.53 -5.81
N TYR A 46 13.17 11.18 -5.16
CA TYR A 46 13.28 12.65 -5.15
C TYR A 46 13.74 13.24 -6.49
N GLN A 47 14.34 12.44 -7.38
CA GLN A 47 14.59 12.85 -8.77
C GLN A 47 13.30 12.90 -9.60
N ARG A 48 12.31 12.05 -9.29
CA ARG A 48 11.07 11.92 -10.07
C ARG A 48 9.91 12.75 -9.51
N PHE A 49 9.85 12.92 -8.20
CA PHE A 49 8.72 13.55 -7.52
C PHE A 49 9.16 14.74 -6.67
N SER A 50 8.46 15.86 -6.84
CA SER A 50 8.70 17.09 -6.06
C SER A 50 7.45 17.59 -5.33
N SER A 51 6.29 16.96 -5.53
CA SER A 51 5.03 17.33 -4.87
C SER A 51 4.06 16.14 -4.75
N SER A 52 3.12 16.24 -3.80
CA SER A 52 2.04 15.25 -3.63
C SER A 52 1.14 15.14 -4.85
N SER A 53 0.86 16.25 -5.54
CA SER A 53 0.05 16.26 -6.75
C SER A 53 0.67 15.41 -7.88
N ASN A 54 2.00 15.38 -7.99
CA ASN A 54 2.68 14.51 -8.97
C ASN A 54 2.54 13.02 -8.59
N ILE A 55 2.52 12.70 -7.31
CA ILE A 55 2.30 11.34 -6.80
C ILE A 55 0.87 10.89 -7.11
N ASP A 56 -0.12 11.73 -6.80
CA ASP A 56 -1.52 11.45 -7.10
C ASP A 56 -1.74 11.21 -8.59
N SER A 57 -1.18 12.06 -9.44
CA SER A 57 -1.26 11.92 -10.90
C SER A 57 -0.62 10.60 -11.38
N ALA A 58 0.55 10.23 -10.84
CA ALA A 58 1.19 8.96 -11.17
C ALA A 58 0.35 7.73 -10.77
N LEU A 59 -0.52 7.86 -9.77
CA LEU A 59 -1.40 6.79 -9.30
C LEU A 59 -2.79 6.79 -9.92
N GLN A 60 -3.26 7.90 -10.51
CA GLN A 60 -4.58 7.99 -11.16
C GLN A 60 -4.76 6.97 -12.30
N HIS A 61 -3.68 6.59 -12.97
CA HIS A 61 -3.70 5.60 -14.06
C HIS A 61 -3.62 4.14 -13.60
N CYS A 62 -3.70 3.86 -12.29
CA CYS A 62 -3.61 2.48 -11.75
C CYS A 62 -4.80 1.58 -12.12
N THR A 63 -5.89 2.11 -12.67
CA THR A 63 -7.10 1.36 -13.02
C THR A 63 -6.88 0.26 -14.07
N ASN A 64 -5.80 0.31 -14.84
CA ASN A 64 -5.42 -0.74 -15.77
C ASN A 64 -4.15 -1.46 -15.28
N ALA A 65 -4.29 -2.70 -14.80
CA ALA A 65 -3.22 -3.59 -14.36
C ALA A 65 -2.16 -3.92 -15.45
N LEU A 66 -2.34 -3.41 -16.68
CA LEU A 66 -1.54 -3.70 -17.87
C LEU A 66 -0.75 -2.52 -18.43
N MET A 67 -0.95 -1.30 -17.92
CA MET A 67 -0.25 -0.12 -18.43
C MET A 67 0.98 0.16 -17.57
N LEU A 68 2.07 -0.57 -17.78
CA LEU A 68 3.41 -0.05 -17.51
C LEU A 68 3.66 0.95 -18.65
N GLU A 69 3.35 2.22 -18.43
CA GLU A 69 3.23 3.23 -19.49
C GLU A 69 4.56 3.56 -20.18
N THR A 70 5.70 3.12 -19.63
CA THR A 70 7.01 3.37 -20.23
C THR A 70 7.90 2.13 -20.18
N LYS A 71 8.73 1.91 -21.22
CA LYS A 71 9.76 0.85 -21.21
C LYS A 71 10.73 1.03 -20.05
N GLU A 72 10.94 2.27 -19.61
CA GLU A 72 11.75 2.63 -18.44
C GLU A 72 11.15 2.10 -17.13
N ASP A 73 9.83 2.18 -16.91
CA ASP A 73 9.19 1.65 -15.68
C ASP A 73 9.31 0.12 -15.57
N VAL A 74 9.22 -0.61 -16.69
CA VAL A 74 9.37 -2.08 -16.74
C VAL A 74 10.81 -2.51 -16.46
N GLN A 75 11.80 -1.75 -16.93
CA GLN A 75 13.22 -2.10 -16.82
C GLN A 75 13.87 -1.59 -15.52
N ALA A 76 13.40 -0.48 -14.95
CA ALA A 76 14.02 0.14 -13.78
C ALA A 76 13.53 -0.44 -12.44
N PHE A 77 12.31 -0.97 -12.36
CA PHE A 77 11.71 -1.38 -11.09
C PHE A 77 10.99 -2.72 -11.15
N SER A 78 11.55 -3.71 -10.46
CA SER A 78 10.80 -4.92 -10.07
C SER A 78 10.36 -4.79 -8.62
N ALA A 79 9.08 -4.52 -8.40
CA ALA A 79 8.50 -4.60 -7.07
C ALA A 79 8.55 -6.04 -6.57
N LYS A 80 9.06 -6.26 -5.35
CA LYS A 80 9.08 -7.60 -4.75
C LYS A 80 7.66 -8.16 -4.72
N LYS A 81 7.54 -9.44 -5.09
CA LYS A 81 6.27 -10.16 -5.02
C LYS A 81 5.72 -10.11 -3.60
N LEU A 82 4.49 -9.63 -3.45
CA LEU A 82 3.76 -9.68 -2.19
C LEU A 82 3.62 -11.14 -1.75
N GLN A 83 3.85 -11.37 -0.47
CA GLN A 83 3.87 -12.72 0.09
C GLN A 83 2.68 -12.92 1.02
N PRO A 84 2.17 -14.16 1.13
CA PRO A 84 1.22 -14.50 2.17
C PRO A 84 1.79 -14.18 3.56
N VAL A 85 0.96 -13.62 4.44
CA VAL A 85 1.35 -13.26 5.81
C VAL A 85 0.60 -14.09 6.83
N LYS A 86 1.31 -14.50 7.89
CA LYS A 86 0.69 -15.19 9.02
C LYS A 86 -0.10 -14.19 9.88
N MET A 87 -1.32 -14.57 10.21
CA MET A 87 -2.26 -13.87 11.07
C MET A 87 -2.62 -14.76 12.27
N ALA A 88 -3.23 -14.18 13.31
CA ALA A 88 -3.65 -14.94 14.49
C ALA A 88 -4.59 -16.11 14.16
N HIS A 89 -5.41 -15.96 13.10
CA HIS A 89 -6.42 -16.94 12.68
C HIS A 89 -6.12 -17.60 11.32
N GLY A 90 -4.85 -17.65 10.90
CA GLY A 90 -4.45 -18.36 9.68
C GLY A 90 -3.45 -17.61 8.82
N VAL A 91 -3.45 -17.87 7.51
CA VAL A 91 -2.59 -17.19 6.54
C VAL A 91 -3.46 -16.31 5.65
N SER A 92 -3.13 -15.03 5.56
CA SER A 92 -3.72 -14.11 4.60
C SER A 92 -2.94 -14.12 3.30
N LYS A 93 -3.64 -14.20 2.18
CA LYS A 93 -3.07 -14.03 0.85
C LYS A 93 -4.04 -13.24 0.00
N LEU A 94 -3.52 -12.25 -0.74
CA LEU A 94 -4.30 -11.54 -1.73
C LEU A 94 -4.48 -12.38 -3.00
N GLY A 95 -5.61 -12.20 -3.68
CA GLY A 95 -5.78 -12.69 -5.04
C GLY A 95 -4.71 -12.11 -5.97
N ALA A 96 -4.28 -12.89 -6.97
CA ALA A 96 -3.20 -12.50 -7.88
C ALA A 96 -3.47 -11.16 -8.59
N ALA A 97 -4.73 -10.86 -8.92
CA ALA A 97 -5.13 -9.59 -9.51
C ALA A 97 -4.86 -8.39 -8.58
N TYR A 98 -5.16 -8.53 -7.28
CA TYR A 98 -4.87 -7.51 -6.27
C TYR A 98 -3.37 -7.36 -6.05
N GLU A 99 -2.62 -8.47 -6.03
CA GLU A 99 -1.15 -8.42 -5.94
C GLU A 99 -0.57 -7.63 -7.12
N SER A 100 -0.97 -7.94 -8.35
CA SER A 100 -0.50 -7.23 -9.55
C SER A 100 -0.88 -5.76 -9.56
N TYR A 101 -2.08 -5.41 -9.11
CA TYR A 101 -2.52 -4.02 -8.99
C TYR A 101 -1.63 -3.22 -8.01
N ILE A 102 -1.37 -3.76 -6.82
CA ILE A 102 -0.48 -3.11 -5.83
C ILE A 102 0.96 -3.01 -6.36
N GLN A 103 1.47 -4.07 -7.00
CA GLN A 103 2.81 -4.06 -7.59
C GLN A 103 2.93 -2.98 -8.68
N GLY A 104 1.91 -2.82 -9.52
CA GLY A 104 1.86 -1.75 -10.51
C GLY A 104 1.94 -0.37 -9.86
N ALA A 105 1.20 -0.14 -8.77
CA ALA A 105 1.25 1.12 -8.02
C ALA A 105 2.65 1.38 -7.41
N LEU A 106 3.30 0.34 -6.85
CA LEU A 106 4.66 0.45 -6.32
C LEU A 106 5.66 0.84 -7.42
N VAL A 107 5.60 0.18 -8.59
CA VAL A 107 6.50 0.45 -9.72
C VAL A 107 6.35 1.89 -10.23
N ARG A 108 5.12 2.42 -10.33
CA ARG A 108 4.88 3.81 -10.76
C ARG A 108 5.53 4.85 -9.83
N LEU A 109 5.66 4.54 -8.54
CA LEU A 109 6.36 5.40 -7.58
C LEU A 109 7.87 5.11 -7.49
N GLY A 110 8.40 4.18 -8.27
CA GLY A 110 9.80 3.74 -8.19
C GLY A 110 10.09 2.94 -6.92
N PHE A 111 9.08 2.29 -6.34
CA PHE A 111 9.24 1.50 -5.12
C PHE A 111 9.51 0.04 -5.46
N THR A 112 10.63 -0.48 -4.96
CA THR A 112 10.89 -1.93 -4.99
C THR A 112 10.15 -2.68 -3.88
N ASN A 113 9.83 -1.96 -2.80
CA ASN A 113 9.04 -2.42 -1.68
C ASN A 113 8.40 -1.20 -0.97
N TRP A 114 7.25 -1.40 -0.37
CA TRP A 114 6.66 -0.38 0.49
C TRP A 114 7.44 -0.31 1.81
N SER A 115 8.12 0.81 2.04
CA SER A 115 8.99 1.03 3.20
C SER A 115 8.92 2.48 3.67
N PRO A 116 7.84 2.90 4.36
CA PRO A 116 7.79 4.19 5.04
C PRO A 116 9.03 4.42 5.90
N ASN A 117 9.55 5.64 5.90
CA ASN A 117 10.68 6.02 6.73
C ASN A 117 10.19 6.40 8.13
N LEU A 118 10.29 5.43 9.05
CA LEU A 118 9.81 5.56 10.43
C LEU A 118 10.65 6.52 11.31
N SER A 119 11.83 6.91 10.86
CA SER A 119 12.71 7.87 11.57
C SER A 119 12.47 9.32 11.15
N HIS A 120 11.63 9.54 10.12
CA HIS A 120 11.37 10.84 9.53
C HIS A 120 9.92 11.26 9.75
N LYS A 121 9.62 12.54 9.52
CA LYS A 121 8.28 13.06 9.76
C LYS A 121 7.28 12.47 8.75
N SER A 122 6.03 12.32 9.18
CA SER A 122 4.96 11.80 8.34
C SER A 122 4.57 12.72 7.17
N ASP A 123 4.90 14.01 7.26
CA ASP A 123 4.63 15.04 6.25
C ASP A 123 5.76 15.22 5.22
N GLU A 124 6.88 14.50 5.38
CA GLU A 124 7.90 14.43 4.33
C GLU A 124 7.36 13.74 3.09
N LEU A 125 7.71 14.26 1.91
CA LEU A 125 7.11 13.87 0.63
C LEU A 125 7.17 12.35 0.37
N TYR A 126 8.27 11.69 0.73
CA TYR A 126 8.39 10.24 0.61
C TYR A 126 7.37 9.48 1.49
N ASN A 127 7.21 9.89 2.75
CA ASN A 127 6.24 9.29 3.66
C ASN A 127 4.80 9.60 3.24
N VAL A 128 4.55 10.80 2.71
CA VAL A 128 3.29 11.16 2.06
C VAL A 128 3.00 10.22 0.88
N ALA A 129 4.00 9.93 0.05
CA ALA A 129 3.85 8.99 -1.08
C ALA A 129 3.48 7.58 -0.61
N CYS A 130 4.16 7.08 0.42
CA CYS A 130 3.83 5.79 1.02
C CYS A 130 2.39 5.74 1.53
N ARG A 131 1.92 6.81 2.19
CA ARG A 131 0.55 6.93 2.71
C ARG A 131 -0.49 7.00 1.59
N ILE A 132 -0.25 7.80 0.55
CA ILE A 132 -1.17 7.90 -0.60
C ILE A 132 -1.30 6.54 -1.29
N LEU A 133 -0.18 5.86 -1.56
CA LEU A 133 -0.20 4.53 -2.18
C LEU A 133 -0.97 3.52 -1.32
N GLU A 134 -0.67 3.47 -0.02
CA GLU A 134 -1.33 2.59 0.95
C GLU A 134 -2.84 2.79 0.94
N ILE A 135 -3.30 4.03 1.14
CA ILE A 135 -4.72 4.35 1.22
C ILE A 135 -5.42 4.05 -0.10
N LYS A 136 -4.91 4.57 -1.22
CA LYS A 136 -5.58 4.41 -2.53
C LYS A 136 -5.67 2.95 -2.94
N THR A 137 -4.60 2.19 -2.75
CA THR A 137 -4.63 0.80 -3.20
C THR A 137 -5.42 -0.09 -2.23
N PHE A 138 -5.41 0.19 -0.93
CA PHE A 138 -6.32 -0.47 0.01
C PHE A 138 -7.78 -0.22 -0.34
N GLN A 139 -8.18 1.05 -0.51
CA GLN A 139 -9.55 1.43 -0.84
C GLN A 139 -10.03 0.72 -2.12
N GLN A 140 -9.20 0.70 -3.17
CA GLN A 140 -9.54 0.05 -4.43
C GLN A 140 -9.77 -1.46 -4.27
N ILE A 141 -8.84 -2.18 -3.64
CA ILE A 141 -8.96 -3.64 -3.52
C ILE A 141 -10.02 -4.04 -2.48
N ALA A 142 -10.23 -3.24 -1.44
CA ALA A 142 -11.28 -3.47 -0.45
C ALA A 142 -12.67 -3.28 -1.08
N ALA A 143 -12.87 -2.22 -1.88
CA ALA A 143 -14.10 -2.04 -2.65
C ALA A 143 -14.33 -3.16 -3.69
N ALA A 144 -13.26 -3.80 -4.16
CA ALA A 144 -13.32 -4.96 -5.06
C ALA A 144 -13.52 -6.31 -4.34
N GLY A 145 -13.61 -6.33 -3.00
CA GLY A 145 -13.88 -7.54 -2.21
C GLY A 145 -12.63 -8.32 -1.77
N ALA A 146 -11.44 -7.71 -1.75
CA ALA A 146 -10.21 -8.38 -1.30
C ALA A 146 -10.23 -8.79 0.19
N PHE A 147 -11.15 -8.23 0.98
CA PHE A 147 -11.26 -8.42 2.43
C PHE A 147 -12.67 -8.78 2.88
N ASP A 148 -13.45 -9.48 2.04
CA ASP A 148 -14.83 -9.89 2.38
C ASP A 148 -14.90 -10.71 3.68
N ASN A 149 -13.84 -11.46 3.99
CA ASN A 149 -13.69 -12.22 5.23
C ASN A 149 -13.60 -11.35 6.50
N CYS A 150 -13.38 -10.04 6.37
CA CYS A 150 -13.24 -9.10 7.48
C CYS A 150 -14.52 -8.32 7.79
N ASN A 151 -15.64 -8.53 7.08
CA ASN A 151 -16.89 -7.78 7.26
C ASN A 151 -16.67 -6.26 7.20
N VAL A 152 -15.92 -5.79 6.19
CA VAL A 152 -15.57 -4.37 6.04
C VAL A 152 -16.82 -3.54 5.73
N ASN A 153 -17.12 -2.53 6.55
CA ASN A 153 -18.12 -1.52 6.20
C ASN A 153 -17.52 -0.55 5.16
N LEU A 154 -17.94 -0.70 3.89
CA LEU A 154 -17.44 0.08 2.75
C LEU A 154 -17.83 1.56 2.79
N SER A 155 -18.80 1.98 3.62
CA SER A 155 -19.17 3.40 3.74
C SER A 155 -18.00 4.28 4.22
N TYR A 156 -17.10 3.73 5.03
CA TYR A 156 -15.88 4.41 5.47
C TYR A 156 -14.81 4.54 4.37
N ILE A 157 -14.92 3.78 3.28
CA ILE A 157 -13.98 3.80 2.14
C ILE A 157 -14.49 4.73 1.04
N ILE A 158 -15.78 4.67 0.74
CA ILE A 158 -16.40 5.38 -0.39
C ILE A 158 -16.52 6.90 -0.13
N GLN A 159 -16.50 7.34 1.13
CA GLN A 159 -16.60 8.76 1.50
C GLN A 159 -15.32 9.60 1.31
N GLN A 160 -14.20 9.01 0.89
CA GLN A 160 -12.95 9.75 0.67
C GLN A 160 -12.60 9.85 -0.82
N VAL A 161 -13.40 10.61 -1.56
CA VAL A 161 -12.96 11.21 -2.83
C VAL A 161 -12.37 12.56 -2.48
N PHE A 162 -11.03 12.67 -2.49
CA PHE A 162 -10.32 13.95 -2.43
C PHE A 162 -10.24 14.57 -3.82
#